data_AF-A0A959UJP7-F1
#
_entry.id   AF-A0A959UJP7-F1
#
_cell.length_a   1.000
_cell.length_b   1.000
_cell.length_c   1.000
_cell.angle_alpha   90.00
_cell.angle_beta   90.00
_cell.angle_gamma   90.00
#
_symmetry.space_group_name_H-M   'P 1'
#
loop_
_entity.id
_entity.type
_entity.pdbx_description
1 polymer ?
#
loop_
_entity_poly.entity_id
_entity_poly.type
_entity_poly.pdbx_seq_one_letter_code
_entity_poly.pdbx_strand_id
1 'polypeptide(L)'
;TDLHHMRATDASVNSERGDKDFDNCQATGTQHDEATQCYFTSNAWEPPASVKGDIARAMFYMAVRYEGDSGEADLELTDFYTSPSSSPGQLGILETLMQWHQTDPVDAKEMTRHELVYNNYQGNRNPFIDHPEYVDLIWGDGLAEEPLNHPTDFSAHTITINWTDAVGPVEPDGYLLRMSSSGFGSISNPVDGIPITDDFWNLNVPFGTEKAVFKGLTPSTVYYFKIFGYAGNGNEIDYKIDGSVQQISIEAN
;
A
#
# COMPACT_ATOMS: atom_id res chain seq x y z
N THR A 1 45.89 2.96 4.21
CA THR A 1 44.93 3.68 3.34
C THR A 1 43.96 2.69 2.77
N ASP A 2 42.67 3.00 2.78
CA ASP A 2 41.63 2.12 2.26
C ASP A 2 41.19 2.54 0.85
N LEU A 3 41.50 1.73 -0.15
CA LEU A 3 41.16 1.95 -1.56
C LEU A 3 39.70 1.57 -1.87
N HIS A 4 38.98 0.89 -0.97
CA HIS A 4 37.54 0.71 -1.12
C HIS A 4 36.78 2.03 -1.07
N HIS A 5 37.35 3.05 -0.43
CA HIS A 5 36.79 4.39 -0.30
C HIS A 5 37.55 5.49 -1.08
N MET A 6 38.48 5.12 -1.97
CA MET A 6 39.18 6.09 -2.84
C MET A 6 38.70 5.99 -4.30
N ARG A 7 38.32 7.12 -4.89
CA ARG A 7 37.90 7.23 -6.29
C ARG A 7 38.59 8.42 -6.95
N ALA A 8 38.90 8.28 -8.25
CA ALA A 8 39.36 9.42 -9.05
C ALA A 8 38.16 10.32 -9.37
N THR A 9 38.34 11.63 -9.20
CA THR A 9 37.33 12.65 -9.48
C THR A 9 38.01 13.89 -10.06
N ASP A 10 37.27 14.67 -10.84
CA ASP A 10 37.73 16.00 -11.25
C ASP A 10 37.91 16.89 -10.01
N ALA A 11 38.91 17.79 -10.07
CA ALA A 11 39.28 18.64 -8.94
C ALA A 11 38.20 19.67 -8.59
N SER A 12 37.48 20.20 -9.58
CA SER A 12 36.37 21.14 -9.35
C SER A 12 35.21 20.45 -8.63
N VAL A 13 34.84 19.26 -9.10
CA VAL A 13 33.80 18.42 -8.52
C VAL A 13 34.16 18.01 -7.09
N ASN A 14 35.43 17.64 -6.85
CA ASN A 14 35.91 17.32 -5.50
C ASN A 14 35.83 18.52 -4.56
N SER A 15 36.20 19.70 -5.06
CA SER A 15 36.16 20.95 -4.29
C SER A 15 34.72 21.34 -3.95
N GLU A 16 33.78 21.20 -4.88
CA GLU A 16 32.37 21.51 -4.65
C GLU A 16 31.71 20.49 -3.73
N ARG A 17 32.02 19.20 -3.87
CA ARG A 17 31.52 18.15 -2.96
C ARG A 17 31.98 18.39 -1.52
N GLY A 18 33.26 18.70 -1.31
CA GLY A 18 33.81 19.00 0.02
C GLY A 18 33.57 17.86 1.03
N ASP A 19 33.03 18.21 2.19
CA ASP A 19 32.63 17.29 3.26
C ASP A 19 31.11 17.08 3.33
N LYS A 20 30.36 17.46 2.28
CA LYS A 20 28.91 17.28 2.22
C LYS A 20 28.55 15.80 2.29
N ASP A 21 27.43 15.53 2.94
CA ASP A 21 26.81 14.23 2.98
C ASP A 21 26.24 13.86 1.61
N PHE A 22 26.09 12.57 1.38
CA PHE A 22 25.43 12.07 0.19
C PHE A 22 23.93 12.03 0.40
N ASP A 23 23.18 12.71 -0.47
CA ASP A 23 21.72 12.72 -0.43
C ASP A 23 21.12 13.14 -1.78
N ASN A 24 19.84 12.90 -2.00
CA ASN A 24 19.11 13.37 -3.18
C ASN A 24 18.82 14.87 -3.03
N CYS A 25 19.30 15.68 -3.97
CA CYS A 25 19.10 17.13 -3.99
C CYS A 25 18.68 17.69 -5.35
N GLN A 26 18.40 16.87 -6.35
CA GLN A 26 17.94 17.35 -7.67
C GLN A 26 16.69 18.25 -7.59
N ALA A 27 15.79 18.00 -6.64
CA ALA A 27 14.57 18.79 -6.46
C ALA A 27 14.79 20.13 -5.73
N THR A 28 15.84 20.26 -4.92
CA THR A 28 16.04 21.35 -3.95
C THR A 28 17.39 22.06 -4.08
N GLY A 29 18.31 21.51 -4.86
CA GLY A 29 19.70 21.92 -4.99
C GLY A 29 20.04 22.57 -6.33
N THR A 30 21.33 22.80 -6.51
CA THR A 30 21.91 23.42 -7.71
C THR A 30 22.64 22.35 -8.52
N GLN A 31 22.44 22.35 -9.85
CA GLN A 31 23.19 21.49 -10.76
C GLN A 31 24.65 21.97 -10.83
N HIS A 32 25.61 21.05 -10.78
CA HIS A 32 27.02 21.41 -10.97
C HIS A 32 27.32 21.76 -12.43
N ASP A 33 28.09 22.83 -12.67
CA ASP A 33 28.31 23.40 -14.01
C ASP A 33 28.99 22.42 -14.98
N GLU A 34 30.06 21.73 -14.56
CA GLU A 34 30.77 20.75 -15.39
C GLU A 34 30.16 19.34 -15.29
N ALA A 35 30.01 18.82 -14.06
CA ALA A 35 29.37 17.54 -13.80
C ALA A 35 27.84 17.68 -13.80
N THR A 36 27.26 17.86 -14.98
CA THR A 36 25.81 18.13 -15.16
C THR A 36 24.86 17.03 -14.65
N GLN A 37 25.36 15.86 -14.26
CA GLN A 37 24.56 14.82 -13.60
C GLN A 37 24.66 14.86 -12.08
N CYS A 38 25.37 15.84 -11.52
CA CYS A 38 25.52 16.06 -10.09
C CYS A 38 24.73 17.28 -9.66
N TYR A 39 24.17 17.20 -8.45
CA TYR A 39 23.48 18.29 -7.78
C TYR A 39 24.05 18.48 -6.38
N PHE A 40 23.89 19.68 -5.80
CA PHE A 40 24.32 19.93 -4.43
C PHE A 40 23.47 20.98 -3.72
N THR A 41 23.50 20.92 -2.38
CA THR A 41 23.03 21.98 -1.48
C THR A 41 24.18 22.46 -0.60
N SER A 42 23.93 23.25 0.44
CA SER A 42 24.97 23.56 1.42
C SER A 42 25.47 22.33 2.19
N ASN A 43 24.63 21.30 2.33
CA ASN A 43 24.89 20.15 3.19
C ASN A 43 24.99 18.81 2.45
N ALA A 44 24.45 18.75 1.22
CA ALA A 44 24.30 17.50 0.47
C ALA A 44 24.96 17.55 -0.90
N TRP A 45 25.44 16.40 -1.36
CA TRP A 45 25.93 16.14 -2.70
C TRP A 45 25.20 14.93 -3.30
N GLU A 46 24.59 15.12 -4.46
CA GLU A 46 24.01 14.04 -5.26
C GLU A 46 24.93 13.72 -6.45
N PRO A 47 25.52 12.52 -6.52
CA PRO A 47 26.32 12.08 -7.65
C PRO A 47 25.42 11.55 -8.80
N PRO A 48 26.00 11.24 -9.97
CA PRO A 48 25.25 10.64 -11.07
C PRO A 48 24.63 9.30 -10.65
N ALA A 49 23.47 8.96 -11.20
CA ALA A 49 22.73 7.76 -10.83
C ALA A 49 23.55 6.45 -10.94
N SER A 50 24.50 6.38 -11.87
CA SER A 50 25.32 5.20 -12.16
C SER A 50 26.44 4.89 -11.16
N VAL A 51 26.58 5.69 -10.10
CA VAL A 51 27.59 5.46 -9.05
C VAL A 51 27.00 5.57 -7.64
N LYS A 52 25.67 5.72 -7.53
CA LYS A 52 24.99 5.93 -6.26
C LYS A 52 25.12 4.70 -5.36
N GLY A 53 24.97 3.50 -5.93
CA GLY A 53 25.11 2.24 -5.22
C GLY A 53 26.56 1.94 -4.82
N ASP A 54 27.52 2.24 -5.71
CA ASP A 54 28.96 2.15 -5.45
C ASP A 54 29.37 2.97 -4.22
N ILE A 55 28.82 4.19 -4.11
CA ILE A 55 29.06 5.10 -2.99
C ILE A 55 28.39 4.56 -1.73
N ALA A 56 27.13 4.13 -1.81
CA ALA A 56 26.40 3.55 -0.68
C ALA A 56 27.15 2.36 -0.08
N ARG A 57 27.58 1.38 -0.89
CA ARG A 57 28.35 0.23 -0.43
C ARG A 57 29.72 0.59 0.14
N ALA A 58 30.35 1.66 -0.35
CA ALA A 58 31.57 2.18 0.24
C ALA A 58 31.31 2.83 1.62
N MET A 59 30.17 3.51 1.80
CA MET A 59 29.78 4.11 3.09
C MET A 59 29.41 3.04 4.13
N PHE A 60 28.63 2.02 3.76
CA PHE A 60 28.31 0.89 4.63
C PHE A 60 29.57 0.16 5.12
N TYR A 61 30.53 -0.03 4.22
CA TYR A 61 31.82 -0.60 4.57
C TYR A 61 32.59 0.27 5.55
N MET A 62 32.62 1.59 5.37
CA MET A 62 33.32 2.49 6.29
C MET A 62 32.71 2.44 7.69
N ALA A 63 31.39 2.41 7.80
CA ALA A 63 30.71 2.28 9.09
C ALA A 63 31.15 0.98 9.80
N VAL A 64 30.90 -0.18 9.18
CA VAL A 64 31.20 -1.49 9.80
C VAL A 64 32.68 -1.76 10.01
N ARG A 65 33.56 -1.19 9.18
CA ARG A 65 35.00 -1.45 9.30
C ARG A 65 35.66 -0.65 10.42
N TYR A 66 35.17 0.55 10.71
CA TYR A 66 35.82 1.53 11.59
C TYR A 66 34.93 1.84 12.79
N GLU A 67 34.83 0.89 13.72
CA GLU A 67 33.97 0.95 14.93
C GLU A 67 34.74 1.47 16.16
N GLY A 68 35.86 2.18 15.98
CA GLY A 68 36.66 2.74 17.08
C GLY A 68 37.55 1.76 17.86
N ASP A 69 37.42 0.44 17.63
CA ASP A 69 38.09 -0.61 18.40
C ASP A 69 39.63 -0.57 18.34
N SER A 70 40.22 -0.03 17.26
CA SER A 70 41.69 0.07 17.10
C SER A 70 42.22 1.50 17.24
N GLY A 71 41.45 2.41 17.84
CA GLY A 71 41.83 3.82 18.10
C GLY A 71 41.58 4.78 16.94
N GLU A 72 40.99 4.29 15.84
CA GLU A 72 40.30 5.09 14.83
C GLU A 72 39.06 5.80 15.39
N ALA A 73 38.47 6.69 14.58
CA ALA A 73 37.12 7.17 14.86
C ALA A 73 36.12 6.03 14.71
N ASP A 74 35.13 6.03 15.58
CA ASP A 74 33.93 5.21 15.47
C ASP A 74 33.00 5.84 14.44
N LEU A 75 32.75 5.13 13.34
CA LEU A 75 32.00 5.61 12.19
C LEU A 75 30.58 5.06 12.20
N GLU A 76 29.61 5.94 12.43
CA GLU A 76 28.19 5.58 12.48
C GLU A 76 27.41 6.27 11.35
N LEU A 77 26.59 5.50 10.64
CA LEU A 77 25.60 6.05 9.71
C LEU A 77 24.39 6.58 10.48
N THR A 78 23.89 7.75 10.09
CA THR A 78 22.75 8.43 10.74
C THR A 78 21.66 8.80 9.74
N ASP A 79 20.62 9.52 10.15
CA ASP A 79 19.58 10.07 9.24
C ASP A 79 19.43 11.59 9.38
N PHE A 80 20.55 12.30 9.55
CA PHE A 80 20.59 13.75 9.59
C PHE A 80 21.88 14.29 8.96
N TYR A 81 21.86 15.52 8.44
CA TYR A 81 23.07 16.13 7.89
C TYR A 81 24.12 16.38 8.99
N THR A 82 25.34 15.95 8.71
CA THR A 82 26.49 15.95 9.59
C THR A 82 27.55 16.96 9.13
N SER A 83 28.54 17.19 9.98
CA SER A 83 29.77 17.90 9.62
C SER A 83 30.90 17.34 10.48
N PRO A 84 32.14 17.28 9.96
CA PRO A 84 33.31 16.87 10.74
C PRO A 84 33.51 17.67 12.04
N SER A 85 33.00 18.90 12.10
CA SER A 85 33.14 19.78 13.25
C SER A 85 32.09 19.58 14.35
N SER A 86 30.86 19.21 13.99
CA SER A 86 29.72 19.10 14.91
C SER A 86 29.31 17.67 15.21
N SER A 87 29.65 16.74 14.32
CA SER A 87 29.19 15.35 14.31
C SER A 87 30.38 14.42 14.00
N PRO A 88 31.46 14.45 14.80
CA PRO A 88 32.65 13.67 14.51
C PRO A 88 32.33 12.18 14.53
N GLY A 89 32.76 11.46 13.48
CA GLY A 89 32.48 10.03 13.34
C GLY A 89 31.09 9.70 12.84
N GLN A 90 30.23 10.68 12.57
CA GLN A 90 28.89 10.42 12.04
C GLN A 90 28.85 10.69 10.54
N LEU A 91 28.05 9.90 9.84
CA LEU A 91 27.96 9.88 8.39
C LEU A 91 26.50 9.98 7.96
N GLY A 92 26.12 11.16 7.47
CA GLY A 92 24.98 11.45 6.61
C GLY A 92 23.65 10.76 6.83
N ILE A 93 23.01 10.44 5.69
CA ILE A 93 21.60 10.04 5.51
C ILE A 93 21.55 8.56 5.07
N LEU A 94 21.40 7.67 6.04
CA LEU A 94 21.36 6.22 5.91
C LEU A 94 20.23 5.80 4.98
N GLU A 95 19.03 6.36 5.15
CA GLU A 95 17.86 6.07 4.33
C GLU A 95 18.17 6.27 2.83
N THR A 96 18.83 7.38 2.48
CA THR A 96 19.21 7.66 1.09
C THR A 96 20.26 6.68 0.58
N LEU A 97 21.25 6.32 1.40
CA LEU A 97 22.25 5.33 1.00
C LEU A 97 21.62 3.93 0.81
N MET A 98 20.67 3.54 1.64
CA MET A 98 19.91 2.30 1.48
C MET A 98 19.09 2.32 0.18
N GLN A 99 18.38 3.42 -0.10
CA GLN A 99 17.66 3.58 -1.36
C GLN A 99 18.59 3.50 -2.58
N TRP A 100 19.75 4.15 -2.52
CA TRP A 100 20.75 4.12 -3.59
C TRP A 100 21.32 2.72 -3.81
N HIS A 101 21.56 1.97 -2.73
CA HIS A 101 22.00 0.59 -2.81
C HIS A 101 20.99 -0.31 -3.53
N GLN A 102 19.70 -0.14 -3.25
CA GLN A 102 18.63 -0.93 -3.89
C GLN A 102 18.41 -0.55 -5.36
N THR A 103 18.51 0.75 -5.67
CA THR A 103 18.23 1.27 -7.03
C THR A 103 19.41 1.17 -7.99
N ASP A 104 20.64 1.07 -7.48
CA ASP A 104 21.88 0.87 -8.24
C ASP A 104 22.65 -0.38 -7.74
N PRO A 105 22.23 -1.60 -8.18
CA PRO A 105 22.84 -2.85 -7.76
C PRO A 105 24.32 -2.97 -8.15
N VAL A 106 25.04 -3.90 -7.51
CA VAL A 106 26.44 -4.20 -7.85
C VAL A 106 26.56 -4.56 -9.33
N ASP A 107 27.40 -3.83 -10.05
CA ASP A 107 27.64 -4.05 -11.48
C ASP A 107 29.01 -4.69 -11.75
N ALA A 108 29.26 -5.04 -13.01
CA ALA A 108 30.51 -5.68 -13.41
C ALA A 108 31.74 -4.77 -13.22
N LYS A 109 31.56 -3.44 -13.29
CA LYS A 109 32.65 -2.48 -13.16
C LYS A 109 33.07 -2.37 -11.70
N GLU A 110 32.11 -2.30 -10.79
CA GLU A 110 32.35 -2.31 -9.35
C GLU A 110 33.00 -3.62 -8.91
N MET A 111 32.46 -4.76 -9.35
CA MET A 111 33.03 -6.07 -9.06
C MET A 111 34.46 -6.21 -9.57
N THR A 112 34.75 -5.73 -10.79
CA THR A 112 36.11 -5.75 -11.35
C THR A 112 37.07 -4.92 -10.49
N ARG A 113 36.65 -3.73 -10.04
CA ARG A 113 37.47 -2.89 -9.16
C ARG A 113 37.70 -3.56 -7.81
N HIS A 114 36.66 -4.13 -7.22
CA HIS A 114 36.72 -4.86 -5.96
C HIS A 114 37.73 -6.01 -6.02
N GLU A 115 37.70 -6.80 -7.10
CA GLU A 115 38.68 -7.86 -7.33
C GLU A 115 40.12 -7.33 -7.47
N LEU A 116 40.33 -6.21 -8.15
CA LEU A 116 41.65 -5.61 -8.27
C LEU A 116 42.18 -5.10 -6.93
N VAL A 117 41.34 -4.43 -6.13
CA VAL A 117 41.71 -3.95 -4.79
C VAL A 117 42.10 -5.12 -3.89
N TYR A 118 41.31 -6.20 -3.90
CA TYR A 118 41.58 -7.39 -3.12
C TYR A 118 42.88 -8.08 -3.55
N ASN A 119 42.99 -8.48 -4.82
CA ASN A 119 44.07 -9.35 -5.30
C ASN A 119 45.43 -8.64 -5.36
N ASN A 120 45.46 -7.33 -5.64
CA ASN A 120 46.69 -6.65 -5.99
C ASN A 120 47.18 -5.64 -4.95
N TYR A 121 46.35 -5.24 -3.97
CA TYR A 121 46.68 -4.11 -3.09
C TYR A 121 46.42 -4.34 -1.59
N GLN A 122 45.19 -4.62 -1.16
CA GLN A 122 44.85 -4.61 0.28
C GLN A 122 44.57 -5.98 0.88
N GLY A 123 44.15 -6.97 0.09
CA GLY A 123 43.80 -8.31 0.60
C GLY A 123 42.55 -8.37 1.48
N ASN A 124 41.80 -7.28 1.64
CA ASN A 124 40.49 -7.26 2.29
C ASN A 124 39.37 -6.91 1.29
N ARG A 125 38.17 -7.44 1.54
CA ARG A 125 36.99 -7.26 0.69
C ARG A 125 35.97 -6.36 1.38
N ASN A 126 35.32 -5.48 0.62
CA ASN A 126 34.06 -4.88 1.00
C ASN A 126 32.93 -5.94 0.95
N PRO A 127 32.37 -6.37 2.11
CA PRO A 127 31.37 -7.42 2.16
C PRO A 127 30.05 -7.02 1.48
N PHE A 128 29.73 -5.72 1.36
CA PHE A 128 28.50 -5.25 0.73
C PHE A 128 28.54 -5.30 -0.81
N ILE A 129 29.74 -5.51 -1.40
CA ILE A 129 29.89 -5.81 -2.84
C ILE A 129 29.73 -7.32 -3.08
N ASP A 130 30.22 -8.15 -2.16
CA ASP A 130 30.10 -9.62 -2.25
C ASP A 130 28.71 -10.13 -1.86
N HIS A 131 28.12 -9.51 -0.85
CA HIS A 131 26.85 -9.84 -0.21
C HIS A 131 26.01 -8.57 -0.01
N PRO A 132 25.41 -8.02 -1.08
CA PRO A 132 24.54 -6.84 -0.99
C PRO A 132 23.42 -6.99 0.04
N GLU A 133 22.90 -8.21 0.21
CA GLU A 133 21.85 -8.54 1.17
C GLU A 133 22.19 -8.23 2.63
N TYR A 134 23.48 -8.04 2.96
CA TYR A 134 23.88 -7.67 4.32
C TYR A 134 23.46 -6.25 4.70
N VAL A 135 23.21 -5.36 3.73
CA VAL A 135 22.71 -4.01 4.01
C VAL A 135 21.36 -4.09 4.71
N ASP A 136 20.40 -4.82 4.14
CA ASP A 136 19.08 -4.98 4.72
C ASP A 136 19.11 -5.79 6.03
N LEU A 137 20.06 -6.71 6.21
CA LEU A 137 20.21 -7.44 7.49
C LEU A 137 20.74 -6.57 8.64
N ILE A 138 21.52 -5.53 8.34
CA ILE A 138 22.13 -4.65 9.36
C ILE A 138 21.26 -3.42 9.61
N TRP A 139 20.75 -2.78 8.55
CA TRP A 139 20.02 -1.51 8.62
C TRP A 139 18.55 -1.59 8.17
N GLY A 140 18.10 -2.73 7.64
CA GLY A 140 16.70 -2.94 7.31
C GLY A 140 15.82 -3.16 8.55
N ASP A 141 14.51 -3.01 8.36
CA ASP A 141 13.50 -3.23 9.41
C ASP A 141 13.09 -4.71 9.54
N GLY A 142 13.58 -5.57 8.63
CA GLY A 142 13.23 -6.99 8.54
C GLY A 142 11.82 -7.26 8.02
N LEU A 143 11.14 -6.24 7.47
CA LEU A 143 9.82 -6.36 6.87
C LEU A 143 9.93 -6.73 5.39
N ALA A 144 8.84 -7.28 4.85
CA ALA A 144 8.71 -7.47 3.41
C ALA A 144 8.31 -6.15 2.74
N GLU A 145 8.64 -6.01 1.45
CA GLU A 145 8.25 -4.88 0.63
C GLU A 145 6.75 -4.55 0.72
N GLU A 146 6.44 -3.27 0.87
CA GLU A 146 5.06 -2.80 0.91
C GLU A 146 4.37 -3.03 -0.46
N PRO A 147 3.11 -3.52 -0.49
CA PRO A 147 2.35 -3.62 -1.72
C PRO A 147 2.18 -2.26 -2.41
N LEU A 148 2.48 -2.21 -3.73
CA LEU A 148 2.48 -0.96 -4.51
C LEU A 148 1.10 -0.28 -4.62
N ASN A 149 0.00 -1.00 -4.41
CA ASN A 149 -1.35 -0.48 -4.65
C ASN A 149 -2.33 -0.92 -3.56
N HIS A 150 -3.22 0.00 -3.20
CA HIS A 150 -4.43 -0.33 -2.44
C HIS A 150 -5.49 -1.05 -3.32
N PRO A 151 -6.49 -1.72 -2.73
CA PRO A 151 -7.62 -2.28 -3.47
C PRO A 151 -8.33 -1.20 -4.32
N THR A 152 -8.68 -1.55 -5.55
CA THR A 152 -9.34 -0.63 -6.50
C THR A 152 -10.87 -0.58 -6.37
N ASP A 153 -11.47 -1.49 -5.59
CA ASP A 153 -12.90 -1.54 -5.30
C ASP A 153 -13.14 -2.14 -3.91
N PHE A 154 -14.09 -1.57 -3.17
CA PHE A 154 -14.48 -1.97 -1.82
C PHE A 154 -15.90 -1.45 -1.52
N SER A 155 -16.91 -2.32 -1.68
CA SER A 155 -18.33 -1.94 -1.54
C SER A 155 -19.19 -3.09 -0.98
N ALA A 156 -20.31 -2.75 -0.33
CA ALA A 156 -21.35 -3.69 0.03
C ALA A 156 -22.51 -3.60 -0.99
N HIS A 157 -23.26 -4.69 -1.15
CA HIS A 157 -24.29 -4.82 -2.20
C HIS A 157 -25.55 -5.53 -1.68
N THR A 158 -25.78 -5.45 -0.37
CA THR A 158 -26.82 -6.24 0.31
C THR A 158 -27.69 -5.39 1.20
N ILE A 159 -29.01 -5.59 1.10
CA ILE A 159 -29.99 -4.99 2.01
C ILE A 159 -30.63 -6.12 2.82
N THR A 160 -30.62 -5.98 4.15
CA THR A 160 -31.34 -6.87 5.06
C THR A 160 -32.64 -6.20 5.49
N ILE A 161 -33.77 -6.86 5.25
CA ILE A 161 -35.09 -6.44 5.72
C ILE A 161 -35.48 -7.35 6.88
N ASN A 162 -35.97 -6.74 7.97
CA ASN A 162 -36.54 -7.46 9.10
C ASN A 162 -37.98 -6.99 9.30
N TRP A 163 -38.84 -7.87 9.77
CA TRP A 163 -40.22 -7.56 10.15
C TRP A 163 -40.59 -8.34 11.42
N THR A 164 -41.83 -8.16 11.88
CA THR A 164 -42.40 -8.98 12.94
C THR A 164 -43.61 -9.70 12.35
N ASP A 165 -43.75 -10.98 12.69
CA ASP A 165 -44.81 -11.81 12.15
C ASP A 165 -46.21 -11.25 12.48
N ALA A 166 -47.10 -11.40 11.51
CA ALA A 166 -48.47 -10.94 11.59
C ALA A 166 -49.27 -11.90 12.49
N VAL A 167 -49.96 -11.36 13.49
CA VAL A 167 -50.78 -12.11 14.44
C VAL A 167 -52.25 -11.92 14.12
N GLY A 168 -53.02 -13.00 14.08
CA GLY A 168 -54.45 -12.95 13.77
C GLY A 168 -55.14 -14.32 13.84
N PRO A 169 -56.45 -14.38 13.57
CA PRO A 169 -57.22 -15.64 13.56
C PRO A 169 -56.80 -16.58 12.41
N VAL A 170 -56.16 -16.04 11.37
CA VAL A 170 -55.48 -16.78 10.31
C VAL A 170 -54.06 -16.24 10.25
N GLU A 171 -53.09 -17.11 10.53
CA GLU A 171 -51.66 -16.80 10.41
C GLU A 171 -51.23 -16.96 8.94
N PRO A 172 -50.29 -16.14 8.45
CA PRO A 172 -49.73 -16.33 7.11
C PRO A 172 -48.97 -17.65 7.00
N ASP A 173 -49.02 -18.29 5.83
CA ASP A 173 -48.10 -19.37 5.48
C ASP A 173 -46.72 -18.81 5.08
N GLY A 174 -46.69 -17.55 4.61
CA GLY A 174 -45.47 -16.84 4.28
C GLY A 174 -45.68 -15.37 3.93
N TYR A 175 -44.59 -14.74 3.53
CA TYR A 175 -44.50 -13.36 3.13
C TYR A 175 -43.89 -13.23 1.73
N LEU A 176 -44.54 -12.47 0.87
CA LEU A 176 -43.97 -12.03 -0.40
C LEU A 176 -43.37 -10.63 -0.19
N LEU A 177 -42.06 -10.53 -0.26
CA LEU A 177 -41.36 -9.26 -0.37
C LEU A 177 -41.21 -8.90 -1.84
N ARG A 178 -41.58 -7.68 -2.19
CA ARG A 178 -41.40 -7.13 -3.55
C ARG A 178 -40.57 -5.85 -3.47
N MET A 179 -39.65 -5.67 -4.41
CA MET A 179 -38.78 -4.49 -4.46
C MET A 179 -38.81 -3.76 -5.81
N SER A 180 -38.34 -2.52 -5.80
CA SER A 180 -38.20 -1.64 -6.98
C SER A 180 -37.09 -0.63 -6.76
N SER A 181 -36.37 -0.23 -7.80
CA SER A 181 -35.43 0.90 -7.77
C SER A 181 -36.07 2.23 -8.22
N SER A 182 -37.35 2.23 -8.60
CA SER A 182 -38.05 3.40 -9.18
C SER A 182 -39.09 4.02 -8.26
N GLY A 183 -39.35 3.44 -7.08
CA GLY A 183 -40.35 3.93 -6.12
C GLY A 183 -41.44 2.91 -5.76
N PHE A 184 -42.21 3.21 -4.70
CA PHE A 184 -43.31 2.36 -4.23
C PHE A 184 -44.45 2.18 -5.25
N GLY A 185 -44.65 3.15 -6.16
CA GLY A 185 -45.68 3.10 -7.20
C GLY A 185 -45.41 2.04 -8.29
N SER A 186 -44.15 1.64 -8.45
CA SER A 186 -43.76 0.57 -9.39
C SER A 186 -43.98 -0.83 -8.80
N ILE A 187 -44.36 -0.94 -7.53
CA ILE A 187 -44.68 -2.20 -6.86
C ILE A 187 -46.21 -2.34 -6.80
N SER A 188 -46.76 -3.07 -7.76
CA SER A 188 -48.19 -3.41 -7.79
C SER A 188 -48.57 -4.36 -6.64
N ASN A 189 -49.84 -4.43 -6.28
CA ASN A 189 -50.32 -5.47 -5.38
C ASN A 189 -50.28 -6.83 -6.10
N PRO A 190 -49.92 -7.93 -5.42
CA PRO A 190 -50.12 -9.28 -5.95
C PRO A 190 -51.62 -9.56 -6.14
N VAL A 191 -51.93 -10.56 -6.96
CA VAL A 191 -53.31 -10.95 -7.31
C VAL A 191 -53.55 -12.35 -6.77
N ASP A 192 -54.67 -12.52 -6.06
CA ASP A 192 -55.05 -13.82 -5.48
C ASP A 192 -55.21 -14.89 -6.58
N GLY A 193 -54.82 -16.12 -6.24
CA GLY A 193 -54.78 -17.25 -7.15
C GLY A 193 -53.65 -17.22 -8.18
N ILE A 194 -52.76 -16.21 -8.16
CA ILE A 194 -51.60 -16.10 -9.05
C ILE A 194 -50.32 -16.08 -8.22
N PRO A 195 -49.62 -17.23 -8.06
CA PRO A 195 -48.40 -17.28 -7.28
C PRO A 195 -47.26 -16.53 -7.98
N ILE A 196 -46.53 -15.71 -7.23
CA ILE A 196 -45.33 -15.02 -7.69
C ILE A 196 -44.10 -15.83 -7.28
N THR A 197 -43.29 -16.23 -8.25
CA THR A 197 -42.03 -16.95 -8.01
C THR A 197 -40.91 -16.02 -7.60
N ASP A 198 -39.95 -16.55 -6.85
CA ASP A 198 -38.74 -15.81 -6.48
C ASP A 198 -37.92 -15.40 -7.71
N ASP A 199 -37.47 -14.16 -7.72
CA ASP A 199 -36.53 -13.61 -8.69
C ASP A 199 -35.72 -12.47 -8.05
N PHE A 200 -35.11 -11.61 -8.86
CA PHE A 200 -34.39 -10.45 -8.32
C PHE A 200 -35.31 -9.47 -7.59
N TRP A 201 -36.54 -9.29 -8.06
CA TRP A 201 -37.50 -8.29 -7.57
C TRP A 201 -38.46 -8.83 -6.51
N ASN A 202 -38.60 -10.15 -6.40
CA ASN A 202 -39.60 -10.81 -5.57
C ASN A 202 -38.95 -11.94 -4.77
N LEU A 203 -39.29 -12.02 -3.49
CA LEU A 203 -38.78 -13.05 -2.59
C LEU A 203 -39.88 -13.53 -1.66
N ASN A 204 -40.17 -14.82 -1.69
CA ASN A 204 -41.07 -15.48 -0.76
C ASN A 204 -40.27 -15.97 0.45
N VAL A 205 -40.77 -15.66 1.65
CA VAL A 205 -40.15 -16.06 2.91
C VAL A 205 -41.19 -16.76 3.79
N PRO A 206 -40.93 -17.98 4.30
CA PRO A 206 -41.86 -18.67 5.19
C PRO A 206 -42.13 -17.88 6.47
N PHE A 207 -43.33 -18.03 7.01
CA PHE A 207 -43.69 -17.54 8.34
C PHE A 207 -42.70 -18.05 9.41
N GLY A 208 -42.40 -17.23 10.43
CA GLY A 208 -41.42 -17.53 11.47
C GLY A 208 -39.98 -17.12 11.14
N THR A 209 -39.69 -16.65 9.92
CA THR A 209 -38.32 -16.26 9.53
C THR A 209 -37.97 -14.83 9.92
N GLU A 210 -38.92 -13.89 9.81
CA GLU A 210 -38.80 -12.47 10.18
C GLU A 210 -37.62 -11.69 9.56
N LYS A 211 -36.94 -12.26 8.55
CA LYS A 211 -35.74 -11.70 7.91
C LYS A 211 -35.60 -12.11 6.45
N ALA A 212 -35.16 -11.18 5.62
CA ALA A 212 -34.80 -11.39 4.22
C ALA A 212 -33.50 -10.65 3.85
N VAL A 213 -32.70 -11.23 2.95
CA VAL A 213 -31.47 -10.61 2.44
C VAL A 213 -31.53 -10.51 0.92
N PHE A 214 -31.56 -9.29 0.40
CA PHE A 214 -31.40 -9.01 -1.03
C PHE A 214 -29.92 -8.79 -1.34
N LYS A 215 -29.44 -9.38 -2.43
CA LYS A 215 -28.02 -9.37 -2.84
C LYS A 215 -27.88 -8.90 -4.29
N GLY A 216 -26.68 -8.50 -4.68
CA GLY A 216 -26.38 -8.06 -6.05
C GLY A 216 -27.06 -6.73 -6.40
N LEU A 217 -27.28 -5.89 -5.38
CA LEU A 217 -27.87 -4.57 -5.53
C LEU A 217 -26.82 -3.57 -5.99
N THR A 218 -27.20 -2.60 -6.81
CA THR A 218 -26.30 -1.52 -7.22
C THR A 218 -26.02 -0.61 -6.01
N PRO A 219 -24.76 -0.40 -5.61
CA PRO A 219 -24.42 0.52 -4.52
C PRO A 219 -24.92 1.94 -4.78
N SER A 220 -25.18 2.68 -3.71
CA SER A 220 -25.73 4.05 -3.73
C SER A 220 -27.06 4.19 -4.49
N THR A 221 -27.80 3.09 -4.63
CA THR A 221 -29.14 3.09 -5.23
C THR A 221 -30.18 2.86 -4.14
N VAL A 222 -31.21 3.71 -4.12
CA VAL A 222 -32.36 3.56 -3.22
C VAL A 222 -33.29 2.49 -3.77
N TYR A 223 -33.52 1.45 -2.97
CA TYR A 223 -34.52 0.42 -3.24
C TYR A 223 -35.72 0.61 -2.32
N TYR A 224 -36.89 0.33 -2.86
CA TYR A 224 -38.19 0.41 -2.21
C TYR A 224 -38.73 -1.00 -2.04
N PHE A 225 -39.28 -1.32 -0.88
CA PHE A 225 -39.78 -2.65 -0.54
C PHE A 225 -41.23 -2.57 -0.05
N LYS A 226 -42.04 -3.54 -0.45
CA LYS A 226 -43.34 -3.86 0.18
C LYS A 226 -43.35 -5.32 0.60
N ILE A 227 -44.00 -5.63 1.70
CA ILE A 227 -44.17 -6.99 2.19
C ILE A 227 -45.66 -7.33 2.29
N PHE A 228 -46.05 -8.48 1.76
CA PHE A 228 -47.42 -8.98 1.75
C PHE A 228 -47.46 -10.36 2.42
N GLY A 229 -48.19 -10.51 3.51
CA GLY A 229 -48.50 -11.84 4.04
C GLY A 229 -49.44 -12.58 3.09
N TYR A 230 -49.31 -13.89 2.98
CA TYR A 230 -50.23 -14.73 2.21
C TYR A 230 -50.54 -16.04 2.94
N ALA A 231 -51.68 -16.64 2.59
CA ALA A 231 -52.06 -17.99 2.96
C ALA A 231 -52.36 -18.82 1.71
N GLY A 232 -52.23 -20.14 1.79
CA GLY A 232 -52.41 -21.05 0.67
C GLY A 232 -51.21 -21.10 -0.28
N ASN A 233 -51.36 -21.89 -1.34
CA ASN A 233 -50.33 -22.08 -2.37
C ASN A 233 -50.96 -22.30 -3.75
N GLY A 234 -50.14 -22.24 -4.80
CA GLY A 234 -50.60 -22.46 -6.17
C GLY A 234 -51.76 -21.52 -6.53
N ASN A 235 -52.85 -22.08 -7.04
CA ASN A 235 -54.03 -21.32 -7.43
C ASN A 235 -54.96 -20.96 -6.25
N GLU A 236 -54.64 -21.44 -5.03
CA GLU A 236 -55.40 -21.15 -3.80
C GLU A 236 -54.71 -20.07 -2.95
N ILE A 237 -53.62 -19.48 -3.43
CA ILE A 237 -52.90 -18.43 -2.72
C ILE A 237 -53.76 -17.17 -2.56
N ASP A 238 -53.79 -16.61 -1.36
CA ASP A 238 -54.57 -15.42 -0.99
C ASP A 238 -53.64 -14.43 -0.27
N TYR A 239 -53.49 -13.23 -0.83
CA TYR A 239 -52.56 -12.21 -0.35
C TYR A 239 -53.27 -11.14 0.47
N LYS A 240 -52.68 -10.73 1.60
CA LYS A 240 -53.17 -9.59 2.38
C LYS A 240 -52.86 -8.26 1.68
N ILE A 241 -53.81 -7.76 0.89
CA ILE A 241 -53.63 -6.56 0.05
C ILE A 241 -54.46 -5.33 0.48
N ASP A 242 -55.44 -5.50 1.35
CA ASP A 242 -56.27 -4.43 1.91
C ASP A 242 -55.64 -3.79 3.15
N GLY A 243 -56.00 -2.54 3.42
CA GLY A 243 -55.41 -1.74 4.50
C GLY A 243 -54.03 -1.19 4.16
N SER A 244 -53.23 -0.93 5.19
CA SER A 244 -51.89 -0.35 5.05
C SER A 244 -50.84 -1.46 4.92
N VAL A 245 -50.30 -1.65 3.72
CA VAL A 245 -49.19 -2.56 3.45
C VAL A 245 -47.88 -1.96 3.98
N GLN A 246 -47.12 -2.75 4.74
CA GLN A 246 -45.82 -2.31 5.26
C GLN A 246 -44.83 -2.11 4.13
N GLN A 247 -44.12 -0.98 4.18
CA GLN A 247 -43.20 -0.58 3.14
C GLN A 247 -42.02 0.21 3.72
N ILE A 248 -40.85 0.09 3.10
CA ILE A 248 -39.63 0.80 3.51
C ILE A 248 -38.78 1.13 2.27
N SER A 249 -38.01 2.21 2.33
CA SER A 249 -36.97 2.51 1.34
C SER A 249 -35.61 2.59 2.03
N ILE A 250 -34.59 2.02 1.41
CA ILE A 250 -33.23 1.97 1.94
C ILE A 250 -32.23 2.02 0.79
N GLU A 251 -31.13 2.74 0.99
CA GLU A 251 -30.01 2.82 0.06
C GLU A 251 -29.11 1.59 0.24
N ALA A 252 -28.71 0.96 -0.87
CA ALA A 252 -27.71 -0.09 -0.84
C ALA A 252 -26.34 0.54 -0.57
N ASN A 253 -25.77 0.27 0.62
CA ASN A 253 -24.38 0.62 0.95
C ASN A 253 -23.43 -0.46 0.46
#